data_AF-A0A1V5LJ97-F1
#
_entry.id   AF-A0A1V5LJ97-F1
#
_cell.length_a   1.000
_cell.length_b   1.000
_cell.length_c   1.000
_cell.angle_alpha   90.00
_cell.angle_beta   90.00
_cell.angle_gamma   90.00
#
_symmetry.space_group_name_H-M   'P 1'
#
loop_
_entity.id
_entity.type
_entity.pdbx_description
1 polymer ?
#
loop_
_entity_poly.entity_id
_entity_poly.type
_entity_poly.pdbx_seq_one_letter_code
_entity_poly.pdbx_strand_id
1 'polypeptide(L)'
;MLFTYSAAPAVRGTLRSLGFNVYKTTAVGGKKGGTMAANKTIDKDLMQASNGLIYELSEEEEARLSTSSALPYRDPDGTFSGEEIRNNRLLEQADFLKNKKN
;
A
#
# COMPACT_ATOMS: atom_id res chain seq x y z
N MET A 1 3.63 -6.49 -13.46
CA MET A 1 3.69 -5.11 -12.92
C MET A 1 2.27 -4.57 -12.86
N LEU A 2 1.93 -3.82 -11.82
CA LEU A 2 0.61 -3.24 -11.59
C LEU A 2 0.77 -1.74 -11.29
N PHE A 3 -0.09 -0.91 -11.87
CA PHE A 3 -0.21 0.52 -11.56
C PHE A 3 -1.62 0.83 -11.05
N THR A 4 -1.70 1.70 -10.06
CA THR A 4 -2.98 2.24 -9.56
C THR A 4 -2.80 3.67 -9.09
N TYR A 5 -3.84 4.49 -9.23
CA TYR A 5 -3.86 5.84 -8.67
C TYR A 5 -3.90 5.84 -7.13
N SER A 6 -4.26 4.71 -6.50
CA SER A 6 -4.42 4.64 -5.05
C SER A 6 -3.07 4.70 -4.34
N ALA A 7 -2.95 5.65 -3.41
CA ALA A 7 -1.84 5.76 -2.46
C ALA A 7 -2.20 5.19 -1.07
N ALA A 8 -3.30 4.45 -0.96
CA ALA A 8 -3.81 3.99 0.32
C ALA A 8 -2.82 3.01 0.99
N PRO A 9 -2.47 3.21 2.27
CA PRO A 9 -1.57 2.29 2.99
C PRO A 9 -2.05 0.86 3.00
N ALA A 10 -3.38 0.61 3.08
CA ALA A 10 -3.93 -0.74 2.99
C ALA A 10 -3.59 -1.44 1.68
N VAL A 11 -3.66 -0.72 0.55
CA VAL A 11 -3.35 -1.28 -0.78
C VAL A 11 -1.86 -1.58 -0.88
N ARG A 12 -1.00 -0.60 -0.54
CA ARG A 12 0.46 -0.76 -0.56
C ARG A 12 0.93 -1.86 0.41
N GLY A 13 0.38 -1.89 1.62
CA GLY A 13 0.66 -2.90 2.64
C GLY A 13 0.27 -4.30 2.17
N THR A 14 -0.89 -4.45 1.54
CA THR A 14 -1.34 -5.72 0.94
C THR A 14 -0.40 -6.18 -0.16
N LEU A 15 -0.03 -5.28 -1.09
CA LEU A 15 0.90 -5.63 -2.17
C LEU A 15 2.26 -6.09 -1.61
N ARG A 16 2.76 -5.42 -0.56
CA ARG A 16 4.01 -5.81 0.09
C ARG A 16 3.89 -7.14 0.83
N SER A 17 2.78 -7.42 1.51
CA SER A 17 2.57 -8.70 2.19
C SER A 17 2.41 -9.87 1.21
N LEU A 18 1.97 -9.60 -0.02
CA LEU A 18 1.96 -10.54 -1.14
C LEU A 18 3.32 -10.70 -1.84
N GLY A 19 4.38 -10.06 -1.34
CA GLY A 19 5.74 -10.19 -1.86
C GLY A 19 6.09 -9.27 -3.03
N PHE A 20 5.25 -8.28 -3.35
CA PHE A 20 5.61 -7.27 -4.35
C PHE A 20 6.52 -6.19 -3.76
N ASN A 21 7.44 -5.69 -4.58
CA ASN A 21 8.13 -4.43 -4.35
C ASN A 21 7.17 -3.29 -4.68
N VAL A 22 7.05 -2.31 -3.77
CA VAL A 22 6.07 -1.23 -3.85
C VAL A 22 6.78 0.11 -3.98
N TYR A 23 6.34 0.90 -4.94
CA TYR A 23 6.90 2.20 -5.31
C TYR A 23 5.77 3.23 -5.44
N LYS A 24 6.11 4.52 -5.36
CA LYS A 24 5.17 5.60 -5.69
C LYS A 24 5.37 6.07 -7.12
N THR A 25 4.29 6.48 -7.76
CA THR A 25 4.37 7.15 -9.06
C THR A 25 4.41 8.66 -8.88
N THR A 26 4.66 9.41 -9.95
CA THR A 26 4.34 10.84 -9.97
C THR A 26 2.83 11.06 -9.78
N ALA A 27 2.45 12.22 -9.27
CA ALA A 27 1.05 12.60 -9.12
C ALA A 27 0.51 13.16 -10.44
N VAL A 28 -0.62 12.62 -10.90
CA VAL A 28 -1.31 13.13 -12.08
C VAL A 28 -2.51 13.96 -11.60
N GLY A 29 -2.31 15.26 -11.43
CA GLY A 29 -3.35 16.21 -11.02
C GLY A 29 -3.68 16.26 -9.52
N GLY A 30 -3.09 15.40 -8.69
CA GLY A 30 -3.28 15.37 -7.22
C GLY A 30 -2.03 15.78 -6.42
N LYS A 31 -2.15 15.85 -5.08
CA LYS A 31 -1.01 16.11 -4.17
C LYS A 31 -0.10 14.90 -3.95
N LYS A 32 -0.61 13.68 -4.17
CA LYS A 32 0.12 12.43 -3.90
C LYS A 32 0.12 11.54 -5.14
N GLY A 33 1.26 10.92 -5.37
CA GLY A 33 1.45 9.89 -6.39
C GLY A 33 0.71 8.60 -6.07
N GLY A 34 0.40 7.82 -7.11
CA GLY A 34 -0.22 6.51 -6.98
C GLY A 34 0.75 5.44 -6.50
N THR A 35 0.44 4.19 -6.83
CA THR A 35 1.25 3.02 -6.47
C THR A 35 1.64 2.26 -7.74
N MET A 36 2.91 1.88 -7.82
CA MET A 36 3.39 0.86 -8.73
C MET A 36 3.88 -0.34 -7.91
N ALA A 37 3.47 -1.55 -8.31
CA ALA A 37 3.93 -2.80 -7.72
C ALA A 37 4.58 -3.71 -8.77
N ALA A 38 5.72 -4.29 -8.42
CA ALA A 38 6.50 -5.17 -9.27
C ALA A 38 7.02 -6.38 -8.49
N ASN A 39 7.02 -7.55 -9.13
CA ASN A 39 7.56 -8.77 -8.53
C ASN A 39 9.09 -8.74 -8.41
N LYS A 40 9.76 -8.05 -9.34
CA LYS A 40 11.20 -7.80 -9.32
C LYS A 40 11.47 -6.43 -8.74
N THR A 41 12.59 -6.31 -8.04
CA THR A 41 13.10 -5.02 -7.63
C THR A 41 13.47 -4.22 -8.88
N ILE A 42 12.99 -2.99 -8.93
CA ILE A 42 13.42 -2.01 -9.89
C ILE A 42 14.69 -1.36 -9.34
N ASP A 43 15.78 -1.44 -10.11
CA ASP A 43 17.04 -0.80 -9.75
C ASP A 43 16.97 0.72 -9.93
N LYS A 44 18.01 1.41 -9.42
CA LYS A 44 18.09 2.87 -9.50
C LYS A 44 18.22 3.38 -10.92
N ASP A 45 18.80 2.59 -11.83
CA ASP A 45 19.03 3.00 -13.22
C ASP A 45 17.70 3.03 -14.00
N LEU A 46 16.85 2.01 -13.81
CA LEU A 46 15.52 1.97 -14.40
C LEU A 46 14.59 3.04 -13.80
N MET A 47 14.73 3.35 -12.50
CA MET A 47 14.01 4.49 -11.90
C MET A 47 14.46 5.83 -12.50
N GLN A 48 15.75 6.04 -12.72
CA GLN A 48 16.25 7.24 -13.39
C GLN A 48 15.76 7.33 -14.83
N ALA A 49 15.78 6.21 -15.57
CA ALA A 49 15.24 6.12 -16.94
C ALA A 49 13.74 6.40 -17.02
N SER A 50 13.00 6.31 -15.91
CA SER A 50 11.59 6.67 -15.84
C SER A 50 11.32 8.17 -15.93
N ASN A 51 12.34 9.03 -16.00
CA ASN A 51 12.22 10.49 -16.05
C ASN A 51 11.40 11.07 -14.89
N GLY A 52 11.59 10.53 -13.68
CA GLY A 52 10.86 10.99 -12.49
C GLY A 52 9.37 10.60 -12.50
N LEU A 53 9.02 9.48 -13.12
CA LEU A 53 7.66 8.94 -13.05
C LEU A 53 7.49 7.93 -11.93
N ILE A 54 8.57 7.29 -11.47
CA ILE A 54 8.59 6.25 -10.45
C ILE A 54 9.65 6.58 -9.41
N TYR A 55 9.31 6.39 -8.14
CA TYR A 55 10.17 6.69 -7.00
C TYR A 55 10.00 5.63 -5.90
N GLU A 56 11.03 5.48 -5.07
CA GLU A 56 10.88 4.82 -3.78
C GLU A 56 9.87 5.57 -2.89
N LEU A 57 9.25 4.82 -1.98
CA LEU A 57 8.42 5.42 -0.93
C LEU A 57 9.28 6.31 -0.04
N SER A 58 8.75 7.46 0.41
CA SER A 58 9.46 8.25 1.42
C SER A 58 9.52 7.52 2.76
N GLU A 59 10.42 7.93 3.65
CA GLU A 59 10.51 7.38 5.01
C GLU A 59 9.16 7.45 5.76
N GLU A 60 8.39 8.53 5.59
CA GLU A 60 7.05 8.66 6.18
C GLU A 60 6.05 7.66 5.58
N GLU A 61 6.13 7.42 4.27
CA GLU A 61 5.29 6.43 3.59
C GLU A 61 5.64 5.01 4.03
N GLU A 62 6.93 4.70 4.15
CA GLU A 62 7.42 3.42 4.68
C GLU A 62 7.01 3.22 6.14
N ALA A 63 7.16 4.24 6.98
CA ALA A 63 6.73 4.18 8.37
C ALA A 63 5.22 3.92 8.48
N ARG A 64 4.40 4.54 7.61
CA ARG A 64 2.96 4.28 7.56
C ARG A 64 2.63 2.81 7.23
N LEU A 65 3.45 2.13 6.42
CA LEU A 65 3.25 0.71 6.11
C LEU A 65 3.47 -0.21 7.32
N SER A 66 4.09 0.29 8.39
CA SER A 66 4.29 -0.43 9.66
C SER A 66 3.22 -0.12 10.73
N THR A 67 2.13 0.53 10.33
CA THR A 67 1.01 0.90 11.22
C THR A 67 -0.25 0.11 10.89
N SER A 68 -1.26 0.19 11.77
CA SER A 68 -2.57 -0.41 11.51
C SER A 68 -3.22 0.08 10.21
N SER A 69 -2.85 1.27 9.70
CA SER A 69 -3.31 1.79 8.41
C SER A 69 -3.01 0.85 7.24
N ALA A 70 -1.94 0.06 7.35
CA ALA A 70 -1.46 -0.84 6.30
C ALA A 70 -2.21 -2.18 6.25
N LEU A 71 -3.06 -2.47 7.24
CA LEU A 71 -3.82 -3.72 7.27
C LEU A 71 -4.73 -3.85 6.04
N PRO A 72 -4.79 -5.03 5.42
CA PRO A 72 -5.53 -5.29 4.21
C PRO A 72 -7.04 -5.15 4.44
N TYR A 73 -7.77 -4.87 3.37
CA TYR A 73 -9.19 -5.21 3.31
C TYR A 73 -9.29 -6.71 3.02
N ARG A 74 -10.11 -7.44 3.77
CA ARG A 74 -10.26 -8.89 3.62
C ARG A 74 -11.66 -9.26 3.18
N ASP A 75 -11.72 -10.15 2.20
CA ASP A 75 -12.92 -10.82 1.74
C ASP A 75 -12.51 -12.23 1.28
N PRO A 76 -12.36 -13.18 2.22
CA PRO A 76 -11.79 -14.49 1.92
C PRO A 76 -12.61 -15.29 0.90
N ASP A 77 -13.94 -15.18 0.96
CA ASP A 77 -14.87 -15.96 0.14
C ASP A 77 -15.46 -15.14 -1.03
N GLY A 78 -15.20 -13.83 -1.10
CA GLY A 78 -15.72 -12.96 -2.16
C GLY A 78 -17.19 -12.59 -1.99
N THR A 79 -17.76 -12.83 -0.80
CA THR A 79 -19.21 -12.73 -0.53
C THR A 79 -19.57 -11.57 0.39
N PHE A 80 -18.57 -10.95 1.02
CA PHE A 80 -18.82 -9.87 1.97
C PHE A 80 -19.26 -8.61 1.24
N SER A 81 -20.25 -7.93 1.81
CA SER A 81 -20.61 -6.58 1.39
C SER A 81 -19.46 -5.60 1.66
N GLY A 82 -19.46 -4.49 0.93
CA GLY A 82 -18.47 -3.44 1.17
C GLY A 82 -18.51 -2.87 2.59
N GLU A 83 -19.65 -2.93 3.28
CA GLU A 83 -19.76 -2.50 4.67
C GLU A 83 -19.11 -3.49 5.64
N GLU A 84 -19.37 -4.79 5.45
CA GLU A 84 -18.73 -5.86 6.24
C GLU A 84 -17.21 -5.80 6.11
N ILE A 85 -16.69 -5.66 4.89
CA ILE A 85 -15.24 -5.53 4.63
C ILE A 85 -14.64 -4.34 5.38
N ARG A 86 -15.33 -3.19 5.37
CA ARG A 86 -14.86 -1.99 6.08
C ARG A 86 -14.91 -2.17 7.60
N ASN A 87 -16.01 -2.71 8.14
CA ASN A 87 -16.19 -2.90 9.58
C ASN A 87 -15.20 -3.93 10.13
N ASN A 88 -15.01 -5.05 9.44
CA ASN A 88 -14.03 -6.07 9.81
C ASN A 88 -12.61 -5.49 9.86
N ARG A 89 -12.23 -4.68 8.87
CA ARG A 89 -10.93 -4.01 8.89
C ARG A 89 -10.79 -3.03 10.06
N LEU A 90 -11.84 -2.27 10.41
CA LEU A 90 -11.78 -1.36 11.56
C LEU A 90 -11.52 -2.12 12.88
N LEU A 91 -12.14 -3.29 13.05
CA LEU A 91 -11.90 -4.16 14.20
C LEU A 91 -10.45 -4.67 14.21
N GLU A 92 -9.94 -5.19 13.09
CA GLU A 92 -8.54 -5.64 12.97
C GLU A 92 -7.55 -4.51 13.29
N GLN A 93 -7.85 -3.29 12.82
CA GLN A 93 -7.03 -2.11 13.11
C GLN A 93 -7.01 -1.76 14.59
N ALA A 94 -8.16 -1.85 15.27
CA ALA A 94 -8.25 -1.61 16.71
C ALA A 94 -7.46 -2.67 17.49
N ASP A 95 -7.55 -3.94 17.11
CA ASP A 95 -6.84 -5.03 17.79
C ASP A 95 -5.33 -4.95 17.58
N PHE A 96 -4.87 -4.59 16.38
CA PHE A 96 -3.45 -4.31 16.14
C PHE A 96 -2.90 -3.23 17.09
N LEU A 97 -3.67 -2.15 17.28
CA LEU A 97 -3.26 -1.05 18.16
C LEU A 97 -3.25 -1.45 19.65
N LYS A 98 -4.14 -2.36 20.07
CA LYS A 98 -4.10 -2.92 21.43
C LYS A 98 -2.85 -3.77 21.63
N ASN A 99 -2.55 -4.66 20.68
CA ASN A 99 -1.42 -5.58 20.79
C ASN A 99 -0.06 -4.88 20.76
N LYS A 100 0.05 -3.72 20.10
CA LYS A 100 1.29 -2.92 20.06
C LYS A 100 1.58 -2.18 21.38
N LYS A 101 0.60 -2.06 22.28
CA LYS A 101 0.76 -1.37 23.58
C LYS A 101 1.21 -2.32 24.71
N ASN A 102 1.13 -3.62 24.49
CA ASN A 102 1.63 -4.66 25.40
C ASN A 102 3.05 -5.06 25.01
#